data_AF-A0A762PPX5-F1
#
_entry.id   AF-A0A762PPX5-F1
#
_cell.length_a   1.000
_cell.length_b   1.000
_cell.length_c   1.000
_cell.angle_alpha   90.00
_cell.angle_beta   90.00
_cell.angle_gamma   90.00
#
_symmetry.space_group_name_H-M   'P 1'
#
loop_
_entity.id
_entity.type
_entity.pdbx_description
1 polymer ?
#
loop_
_entity_poly.entity_id
_entity_poly.type
_entity_poly.pdbx_seq_one_letter_code
_entity_poly.pdbx_strand_id
1 'polypeptide(L)'
;VPADIVARVLAVMGMVCAGFLAFILFTSSPFARTLPAFPVEGRDLTPLLQDPGLIFHPPLLYMGYVGFSVAFAFAIAALLSGRLDSAFTRFARPWTLAAWVFLTLGIVLGSAWAYYELGWGGWWFWDPVENASFMPWLAGTALLHSLAVTEQRAGFKAWTLLLSICAFSLCLLGTFLVRSGVLVSVHAFASDPARGMFILAFMVLVTGGSLLLFAVRGHRVRSRVNNTLWSRESLLLGNNVLLMAAMLVVLLGTLLPLVHKQLGLGSISVGEPFFNTMFTWLMV
;
A
#
# COMPACT_ATOMS: atom_id res chain seq x y z
N VAL A 1 19.67 -17.84 -0.91
CA VAL A 1 19.66 -16.84 0.19
C VAL A 1 20.20 -17.53 1.44
N PRO A 2 21.03 -16.88 2.26
CA PRO A 2 21.46 -17.43 3.56
C PRO A 2 20.26 -17.86 4.43
N ALA A 3 20.38 -18.98 5.14
CA ALA A 3 19.27 -19.55 5.90
C ALA A 3 18.76 -18.64 7.01
N ASP A 4 19.64 -17.85 7.65
CA ASP A 4 19.29 -16.87 8.68
C ASP A 4 18.39 -15.76 8.14
N ILE A 5 18.59 -15.34 6.88
CA ILE A 5 17.76 -14.33 6.23
C ILE A 5 16.40 -14.90 5.86
N VAL A 6 16.35 -16.12 5.29
CA VAL A 6 15.08 -16.78 4.98
C VAL A 6 14.24 -16.93 6.24
N ALA A 7 14.84 -17.40 7.34
CA ALA A 7 14.16 -17.53 8.63
C ALA A 7 13.59 -16.19 9.11
N ARG A 8 14.34 -15.09 9.00
CA ARG A 8 13.87 -13.74 9.38
C ARG A 8 12.73 -13.25 8.49
N VAL A 9 12.82 -13.44 7.18
CA VAL A 9 11.76 -13.06 6.24
C VAL A 9 10.47 -13.81 6.57
N LEU A 10 10.56 -15.13 6.74
CA LEU A 10 9.40 -15.96 7.11
C LEU A 10 8.86 -15.59 8.49
N ALA A 11 9.71 -15.26 9.46
CA ALA A 11 9.27 -14.80 10.78
C ALA A 11 8.51 -13.47 10.68
N VAL A 12 8.99 -12.50 9.89
CA VAL A 12 8.31 -11.21 9.70
C VAL A 12 6.97 -11.40 8.97
N MET A 13 6.93 -12.22 7.91
CA MET A 13 5.69 -12.57 7.24
C MET A 13 4.72 -13.28 8.20
N GLY A 14 5.23 -14.20 9.02
CA GLY A 14 4.45 -14.90 10.05
C GLY A 14 3.86 -13.95 11.09
N MET A 15 4.61 -12.94 11.54
CA MET A 15 4.10 -11.90 12.45
C MET A 15 2.99 -11.06 11.80
N VAL A 16 3.15 -10.69 10.53
CA VAL A 16 2.11 -9.96 9.76
C VAL A 16 0.86 -10.82 9.63
N CYS A 17 1.01 -12.09 9.23
CA CYS A 17 -0.09 -13.05 9.14
C CYS A 17 -0.79 -13.24 10.50
N ALA A 18 -0.04 -13.40 11.59
CA ALA A 18 -0.59 -13.54 12.93
C ALA A 18 -1.41 -12.30 13.34
N GLY A 19 -0.95 -11.10 12.99
CA GLY A 19 -1.71 -9.86 13.21
C GLY A 19 -3.04 -9.83 12.47
N PHE A 20 -3.06 -10.21 11.18
CA PHE A 20 -4.30 -10.31 10.42
C PHE A 20 -5.21 -11.45 10.87
N LEU A 21 -4.66 -12.58 11.33
CA LEU A 21 -5.44 -13.65 11.94
C LEU A 21 -6.08 -13.19 13.25
N ALA A 22 -5.36 -12.43 14.08
CA ALA A 22 -5.93 -11.81 15.27
C ALA A 22 -7.04 -10.81 14.92
N PHE A 23 -6.86 -9.99 13.89
CA PHE A 23 -7.91 -9.10 13.36
C PHE A 23 -9.19 -9.88 13.02
N ILE A 24 -9.05 -10.98 12.24
CA ILE A 24 -10.15 -11.85 11.85
C ILE A 24 -10.82 -12.45 13.09
N LEU A 25 -10.04 -13.03 14.00
CA LEU A 25 -10.59 -13.72 15.18
C LEU A 25 -11.35 -12.78 16.12
N PHE A 26 -10.83 -11.58 16.39
CA PHE A 26 -11.37 -10.70 17.43
C PHE A 26 -12.38 -9.67 16.91
N THR A 27 -12.24 -9.19 15.68
CA THR A 27 -13.04 -8.04 15.19
C THR A 27 -13.81 -8.32 13.89
N SER A 28 -13.51 -9.42 13.21
CA SER A 28 -14.11 -9.74 11.91
C SER A 28 -14.40 -11.24 11.74
N SER A 29 -14.79 -11.92 12.83
CA SER A 29 -14.90 -13.38 12.83
C SER A 29 -16.03 -13.84 11.90
N PRO A 30 -15.72 -14.63 10.84
CA PRO A 30 -16.75 -15.18 9.97
C PRO A 30 -17.51 -16.33 10.64
N PHE A 31 -17.04 -16.81 11.79
CA PHE A 31 -17.63 -17.91 12.56
C PHE A 31 -18.53 -17.42 13.69
N ALA A 32 -18.78 -16.11 13.79
CA ALA A 32 -19.75 -15.57 14.73
C ALA A 32 -21.12 -16.21 14.46
N ARG A 33 -21.64 -16.93 15.45
CA ARG A 33 -22.92 -17.61 15.32
C ARG A 33 -24.04 -16.59 15.38
N THR A 34 -24.88 -16.59 14.38
CA THR A 34 -26.08 -15.77 14.33
C THR A 34 -27.28 -16.46 14.98
N LEU A 35 -27.23 -17.78 15.22
CA LEU A 35 -28.34 -18.53 15.81
C LEU A 35 -28.64 -18.11 17.27
N PRO A 36 -29.93 -17.96 17.64
CA PRO A 36 -31.13 -18.27 16.85
C PRO A 36 -31.57 -17.15 15.88
N ALA A 37 -30.92 -15.99 15.88
CA ALA A 37 -31.18 -14.87 14.98
C ALA A 37 -30.66 -15.11 13.55
N PHE A 38 -31.25 -16.09 12.85
CA PHE A 38 -30.99 -16.28 11.42
C PHE A 38 -31.67 -15.18 10.59
N PRO A 39 -31.01 -14.62 9.57
CA PRO A 39 -31.67 -13.70 8.63
C PRO A 39 -32.81 -14.43 7.91
N VAL A 40 -34.02 -13.89 7.98
CA VAL A 40 -35.19 -14.45 7.28
C VAL A 40 -35.08 -14.24 5.76
N GLU A 41 -34.44 -13.13 5.35
CA GLU A 41 -34.04 -12.87 3.97
C GLU A 41 -32.51 -12.93 3.84
N GLY A 42 -32.03 -13.48 2.72
CA GLY A 42 -30.61 -13.53 2.40
C GLY A 42 -30.04 -12.12 2.26
N ARG A 43 -28.87 -11.87 2.88
CA ARG A 43 -28.07 -10.68 2.62
C ARG A 43 -27.25 -10.91 1.35
N ASP A 44 -27.93 -10.95 0.20
CA ASP A 44 -27.23 -10.98 -1.07
C ASP A 44 -26.48 -9.65 -1.30
N LEU A 45 -25.54 -9.67 -2.23
CA LEU A 45 -24.88 -8.47 -2.69
C LEU A 45 -25.91 -7.53 -3.34
N THR A 46 -25.71 -6.22 -3.16
CA THR A 46 -26.49 -5.22 -3.90
C THR A 46 -26.35 -5.48 -5.41
N PRO A 47 -27.36 -5.23 -6.26
CA PRO A 47 -27.31 -5.56 -7.68
C PRO A 47 -26.04 -5.10 -8.41
N LEU A 48 -25.54 -3.90 -8.08
CA LEU A 48 -24.29 -3.31 -8.58
C LEU A 48 -23.03 -4.17 -8.36
N LEU A 49 -23.06 -5.01 -7.34
CA LEU A 49 -21.96 -5.90 -6.94
C LEU A 49 -22.09 -7.30 -7.55
N GLN A 50 -23.20 -7.62 -8.22
CA GLN A 50 -23.43 -8.91 -8.85
C GLN A 50 -22.84 -8.94 -10.28
N ASP A 51 -21.58 -8.58 -10.42
CA ASP A 51 -20.88 -8.45 -11.71
C ASP A 51 -19.56 -9.25 -11.72
N PRO A 52 -19.15 -9.84 -12.85
CA PRO A 52 -17.86 -10.53 -12.96
C PRO A 52 -16.66 -9.66 -12.56
N GLY A 53 -16.73 -8.33 -12.71
CA GLY A 53 -15.76 -7.37 -12.22
C GLY A 53 -15.46 -7.56 -10.73
N LEU A 54 -16.48 -7.73 -9.88
CA LEU A 54 -16.29 -8.00 -8.44
C LEU A 54 -15.57 -9.33 -8.17
N ILE A 55 -15.72 -10.33 -9.04
CA ILE A 55 -15.07 -11.63 -8.87
C ILE A 55 -13.56 -11.51 -9.09
N PHE A 56 -13.12 -10.70 -10.05
CA PHE A 56 -11.72 -10.63 -10.46
C PHE A 56 -10.95 -9.45 -9.85
N HIS A 57 -11.55 -8.26 -9.77
CA HIS A 57 -10.87 -7.03 -9.37
C HIS A 57 -10.33 -7.07 -7.91
N PRO A 58 -11.15 -7.35 -6.88
CA PRO A 58 -10.68 -7.36 -5.50
C PRO A 58 -9.59 -8.41 -5.22
N PRO A 59 -9.65 -9.65 -5.73
CA PRO A 59 -8.54 -10.60 -5.58
C PRO A 59 -7.23 -10.10 -6.20
N LEU A 60 -7.27 -9.43 -7.36
CA LEU A 60 -6.08 -8.85 -7.99
C LEU A 60 -5.48 -7.72 -7.13
N LEU A 61 -6.30 -6.78 -6.66
CA LEU A 61 -5.85 -5.73 -5.74
C LEU A 61 -5.25 -6.33 -4.46
N TYR A 62 -5.91 -7.33 -3.88
CA TYR A 62 -5.47 -7.99 -2.66
C TYR A 62 -4.13 -8.72 -2.86
N MET A 63 -3.96 -9.43 -3.97
CA MET A 63 -2.67 -10.04 -4.34
C MET A 63 -1.57 -8.99 -4.47
N GLY A 64 -1.87 -7.82 -5.02
CA GLY A 64 -0.95 -6.69 -5.05
C GLY A 64 -0.55 -6.21 -3.65
N TYR A 65 -1.52 -5.94 -2.77
CA TYR A 65 -1.28 -5.46 -1.41
C TYR A 65 -0.48 -6.45 -0.57
N VAL A 66 -0.91 -7.72 -0.56
CA VAL A 66 -0.23 -8.79 0.18
C VAL A 66 1.15 -9.06 -0.43
N GLY A 67 1.31 -8.95 -1.75
CA GLY A 67 2.60 -9.14 -2.41
C GLY A 67 3.68 -8.17 -1.91
N PHE A 68 3.34 -6.91 -1.62
CA PHE A 68 4.29 -5.94 -1.05
C PHE A 68 4.77 -6.31 0.36
N SER A 69 4.05 -7.18 1.10
CA SER A 69 4.52 -7.68 2.40
C SER A 69 5.83 -8.46 2.30
N VAL A 70 6.09 -9.09 1.14
CA VAL A 70 7.34 -9.83 0.90
C VAL A 70 8.51 -8.85 0.82
N ALA A 71 8.38 -7.77 0.03
CA ALA A 71 9.38 -6.72 -0.09
C ALA A 71 9.65 -6.03 1.25
N PHE A 72 8.59 -5.80 2.03
CA PHE A 72 8.67 -5.32 3.41
C PHE A 72 9.44 -6.28 4.32
N ALA A 73 9.08 -7.57 4.33
CA ALA A 73 9.71 -8.57 5.18
C ALA A 73 11.22 -8.72 4.89
N PHE A 74 11.59 -8.64 3.61
CA PHE A 74 12.97 -8.50 3.19
C PHE A 74 13.61 -7.24 3.80
N ALA A 75 13.01 -6.06 3.66
CA ALA A 75 13.57 -4.83 4.22
C ALA A 75 13.82 -4.91 5.74
N ILE A 76 12.86 -5.47 6.49
CA ILE A 76 13.02 -5.70 7.93
C ILE A 76 14.15 -6.69 8.22
N ALA A 77 14.23 -7.81 7.50
CA ALA A 77 15.28 -8.80 7.68
C ALA A 77 16.69 -8.20 7.42
N ALA A 78 16.83 -7.33 6.41
CA ALA A 78 18.06 -6.62 6.10
C ALA A 78 18.45 -5.60 7.18
N LEU A 79 17.49 -4.85 7.72
CA LEU A 79 17.74 -3.93 8.84
C LEU A 79 18.14 -4.66 10.13
N LEU A 80 17.50 -5.80 10.42
CA LEU A 80 17.84 -6.64 11.57
C LEU A 80 19.22 -7.29 11.42
N SER A 81 19.62 -7.65 10.20
CA SER A 81 20.93 -8.26 9.93
C SER A 81 22.04 -7.23 9.79
N GLY A 82 21.69 -5.97 9.47
CA GLY A 82 22.65 -4.93 9.10
C GLY A 82 23.33 -5.20 7.75
N ARG A 83 22.79 -6.13 6.94
CA ARG A 83 23.36 -6.57 5.66
C ARG A 83 22.31 -6.44 4.56
N LEU A 84 22.70 -5.78 3.47
CA LEU A 84 21.90 -5.73 2.24
C LEU A 84 22.82 -5.98 1.06
N ASP A 85 22.81 -7.22 0.62
CA ASP A 85 23.66 -7.74 -0.45
C ASP A 85 22.90 -7.76 -1.78
N SER A 86 23.59 -7.81 -2.92
CA SER A 86 22.93 -7.91 -4.23
C SER A 86 22.06 -9.16 -4.36
N ALA A 87 22.42 -10.25 -3.66
CA ALA A 87 21.58 -11.44 -3.55
C ALA A 87 20.21 -11.09 -2.96
N PHE A 88 20.15 -10.25 -1.92
CA PHE A 88 18.90 -9.84 -1.30
C PHE A 88 17.95 -9.14 -2.28
N THR A 89 18.47 -8.18 -3.06
CA THR A 89 17.67 -7.44 -4.02
C THR A 89 17.20 -8.30 -5.19
N ARG A 90 18.04 -9.25 -5.63
CA ARG A 90 17.68 -10.21 -6.69
C ARG A 90 16.48 -11.08 -6.31
N PHE A 91 16.33 -11.42 -5.04
CA PHE A 91 15.16 -12.15 -4.56
C PHE A 91 13.94 -11.25 -4.35
N ALA A 92 14.12 -10.04 -3.81
CA ALA A 92 12.98 -9.13 -3.57
C ALA A 92 12.34 -8.59 -4.87
N ARG A 93 13.13 -8.40 -5.93
CA ARG A 93 12.67 -7.81 -7.20
C ARG A 93 11.54 -8.57 -7.90
N PRO A 94 11.62 -9.90 -8.17
CA PRO A 94 10.52 -10.62 -8.81
C PRO A 94 9.22 -10.59 -7.99
N TRP A 95 9.30 -10.67 -6.65
CA TRP A 95 8.12 -10.56 -5.79
C TRP A 95 7.49 -9.17 -5.83
N THR A 96 8.33 -8.13 -5.81
CA THR A 96 7.87 -6.74 -5.94
C THR A 96 7.22 -6.51 -7.30
N LEU A 97 7.80 -7.06 -8.37
CA LEU A 97 7.25 -6.97 -9.72
C LEU A 97 5.91 -7.69 -9.82
N ALA A 98 5.79 -8.90 -9.27
CA ALA A 98 4.53 -9.63 -9.24
C ALA A 98 3.45 -8.85 -8.49
N ALA A 99 3.77 -8.31 -7.30
CA ALA A 99 2.86 -7.46 -6.53
C ALA A 99 2.40 -6.24 -7.32
N TRP A 100 3.34 -5.55 -7.98
CA TRP A 100 3.05 -4.40 -8.82
C TRP A 100 2.18 -4.74 -10.04
N VAL A 101 2.43 -5.87 -10.70
CA VAL A 101 1.61 -6.33 -11.84
C VAL A 101 0.19 -6.63 -11.39
N PHE A 102 0.00 -7.38 -10.30
CA PHE A 102 -1.34 -7.67 -9.78
C PHE A 102 -2.07 -6.41 -9.34
N LEU A 103 -1.37 -5.47 -8.69
CA LEU A 103 -1.95 -4.18 -8.33
C LEU A 103 -2.36 -3.37 -9.58
N THR A 104 -1.52 -3.37 -10.63
CA THR A 104 -1.83 -2.70 -11.90
C THR A 104 -3.07 -3.30 -12.56
N LEU A 105 -3.14 -4.63 -12.67
CA LEU A 105 -4.30 -5.32 -13.23
C LEU A 105 -5.56 -5.07 -12.41
N GLY A 106 -5.44 -5.08 -11.07
CA GLY A 106 -6.52 -4.73 -10.17
C GLY A 106 -7.03 -3.32 -10.43
N ILE A 107 -6.16 -2.31 -10.45
CA ILE A 107 -6.53 -0.91 -10.70
C ILE A 107 -7.22 -0.77 -12.08
N VAL A 108 -6.61 -1.29 -13.14
CA VAL A 108 -7.17 -1.17 -14.51
C VAL A 108 -8.54 -1.84 -14.62
N LEU A 109 -8.69 -3.05 -14.07
CA LEU A 109 -9.97 -3.75 -14.10
C LEU A 109 -11.03 -3.05 -13.24
N GLY A 110 -10.63 -2.47 -12.10
CA GLY A 110 -11.50 -1.68 -11.24
C GLY A 110 -12.01 -0.43 -11.94
N SER A 111 -11.12 0.31 -12.60
CA SER A 111 -11.46 1.46 -13.44
C SER A 111 -12.41 1.10 -14.58
N ALA A 112 -12.17 -0.03 -15.25
CA ALA A 112 -13.07 -0.53 -16.30
C ALA A 112 -14.47 -0.82 -15.74
N TRP A 113 -14.53 -1.54 -14.62
CA TRP A 113 -15.78 -1.90 -13.95
C TRP A 113 -16.55 -0.67 -13.47
N ALA A 114 -15.89 0.26 -12.78
CA ALA A 114 -16.47 1.52 -12.35
C ALA A 114 -17.04 2.33 -13.53
N TYR A 115 -16.34 2.37 -14.67
CA TYR A 115 -16.79 3.10 -15.85
C TYR A 115 -18.15 2.61 -16.37
N TYR A 116 -18.35 1.29 -16.50
CA TYR A 116 -19.62 0.77 -17.05
C TYR A 116 -20.71 0.55 -15.99
N GLU A 117 -20.36 0.20 -14.77
CA GLU A 117 -21.33 -0.15 -13.72
C GLU A 117 -21.80 1.09 -12.94
N LEU A 118 -20.89 2.01 -12.64
CA LEU A 118 -21.21 3.25 -11.91
C LEU A 118 -21.53 4.42 -12.85
N GLY A 119 -21.22 4.30 -14.14
CA GLY A 119 -21.55 5.29 -15.16
C GLY A 119 -20.87 6.65 -14.95
N TRP A 120 -19.70 6.67 -14.30
CA TRP A 120 -19.01 7.89 -13.82
C TRP A 120 -18.51 8.86 -14.90
N GLY A 121 -18.87 8.68 -16.16
CA GLY A 121 -18.44 9.55 -17.25
C GLY A 121 -16.92 9.53 -17.50
N GLY A 122 -16.16 8.66 -16.81
CA GLY A 122 -14.70 8.56 -16.87
C GLY A 122 -14.16 7.31 -16.16
N TRP A 123 -12.88 6.99 -16.41
CA TRP A 123 -12.21 5.78 -15.91
C TRP A 123 -11.56 5.95 -14.52
N TRP A 124 -11.55 7.17 -14.00
CA TRP A 124 -10.92 7.52 -12.72
C TRP A 124 -11.64 8.72 -12.12
N PHE A 125 -11.94 8.68 -10.82
CA PHE A 125 -12.71 9.73 -10.15
C PHE A 125 -12.00 10.35 -8.95
N TRP A 126 -10.79 9.88 -8.64
CA TRP A 126 -10.04 10.25 -7.43
C TRP A 126 -10.81 9.95 -6.14
N ASP A 127 -11.65 8.91 -6.15
CA ASP A 127 -12.33 8.44 -4.95
C ASP A 127 -11.29 7.95 -3.93
N PRO A 128 -11.51 8.14 -2.60
CA PRO A 128 -10.53 7.74 -1.60
C PRO A 128 -10.05 6.28 -1.67
N VAL A 129 -10.89 5.35 -2.14
CA VAL A 129 -10.52 3.94 -2.28
C VAL A 129 -9.70 3.70 -3.55
N GLU A 130 -10.00 4.41 -4.64
CA GLU A 130 -9.14 4.46 -5.83
C GLU A 130 -7.75 5.00 -5.44
N ASN A 131 -7.71 6.13 -4.75
CA ASN A 131 -6.48 6.76 -4.26
C ASN A 131 -5.68 5.84 -3.33
N ALA A 132 -6.38 5.11 -2.45
CA ALA A 132 -5.77 4.13 -1.55
C ALA A 132 -4.98 3.05 -2.31
N SER A 133 -5.46 2.62 -3.48
CA SER A 133 -4.76 1.65 -4.33
C SER A 133 -3.64 2.28 -5.16
N PHE A 134 -3.78 3.55 -5.54
CA PHE A 134 -2.80 4.24 -6.37
C PHE A 134 -1.53 4.64 -5.60
N MET A 135 -1.65 5.00 -4.32
CA MET A 135 -0.49 5.34 -3.47
C MET A 135 0.58 4.23 -3.39
N PRO A 136 0.26 2.97 -3.03
CA PRO A 136 1.24 1.88 -3.04
C PRO A 136 1.72 1.53 -4.45
N TRP A 137 0.92 1.78 -5.50
CA TRP A 137 1.36 1.62 -6.88
C TRP A 137 2.49 2.59 -7.23
N LEU A 138 2.37 3.87 -6.88
CA LEU A 138 3.42 4.88 -7.08
C LEU A 138 4.69 4.56 -6.29
N ALA A 139 4.55 4.22 -5.00
CA ALA A 139 5.68 3.81 -4.17
C ALA A 139 6.33 2.51 -4.68
N GLY A 140 5.53 1.56 -5.16
CA GLY A 140 5.97 0.31 -5.78
C GLY A 140 6.74 0.53 -7.08
N THR A 141 6.28 1.46 -7.92
CA THR A 141 7.00 1.87 -9.14
C THR A 141 8.37 2.47 -8.78
N ALA A 142 8.44 3.36 -7.80
CA ALA A 142 9.71 3.90 -7.32
C ALA A 142 10.61 2.80 -6.74
N LEU A 143 10.03 1.84 -6.02
CA LEU A 143 10.73 0.69 -5.44
C LEU A 143 11.36 -0.19 -6.51
N LEU A 144 10.66 -0.48 -7.62
CA LEU A 144 11.19 -1.28 -8.72
C LEU A 144 12.42 -0.63 -9.37
N HIS A 145 12.40 0.69 -9.57
CA HIS A 145 13.56 1.44 -10.06
C HIS A 145 14.71 1.43 -9.05
N SER A 146 14.40 1.62 -7.76
CA SER A 146 15.41 1.58 -6.69
C SER A 146 16.06 0.20 -6.56
N LEU A 147 15.28 -0.88 -6.67
CA LEU A 147 15.75 -2.26 -6.65
C LEU A 147 16.69 -2.55 -7.82
N ALA A 148 16.38 -2.06 -9.02
CA ALA A 148 17.25 -2.23 -10.19
C ALA A 148 18.63 -1.59 -9.98
N VAL A 149 18.68 -0.35 -9.45
CA VAL A 149 19.95 0.32 -9.13
C VAL A 149 20.70 -0.40 -8.00
N THR A 150 19.97 -0.84 -6.97
CA THR A 150 20.57 -1.51 -5.83
C THR A 150 21.18 -2.86 -6.22
N GLU A 151 20.52 -3.61 -7.09
CA GLU A 151 21.01 -4.90 -7.59
C GLU A 151 22.25 -4.73 -8.46
N GLN A 152 22.23 -3.77 -9.40
CA GLN A 152 23.29 -3.63 -10.42
C GLN A 152 24.50 -2.85 -9.94
N ARG A 153 24.31 -1.88 -9.03
CA ARG A 153 25.35 -0.91 -8.63
C ARG A 153 25.62 -0.86 -7.13
N ALA A 154 24.89 -1.65 -6.32
CA ALA A 154 24.93 -1.57 -4.86
C ALA A 154 24.66 -0.16 -4.29
N GLY A 155 24.03 0.71 -5.08
CA GLY A 155 23.56 2.05 -4.69
C GLY A 155 22.15 2.02 -4.10
N PHE A 156 21.65 3.15 -3.62
CA PHE A 156 20.25 3.34 -3.18
C PHE A 156 19.74 2.37 -2.09
N LYS A 157 20.64 1.69 -1.38
CA LYS A 157 20.27 0.69 -0.36
C LYS A 157 19.26 1.22 0.66
N ALA A 158 19.54 2.39 1.25
CA ALA A 158 18.65 3.02 2.22
C ALA A 158 17.31 3.43 1.61
N TRP A 159 17.32 3.92 0.36
CA TRP A 159 16.11 4.32 -0.37
C TRP A 159 15.22 3.12 -0.68
N THR A 160 15.81 2.01 -1.13
CA THR A 160 15.11 0.75 -1.38
C THR A 160 14.44 0.22 -0.11
N LEU A 161 15.15 0.24 1.02
CA LEU A 161 14.58 -0.18 2.31
C LEU A 161 13.40 0.71 2.73
N LEU A 162 13.55 2.03 2.62
CA LEU A 162 12.50 2.97 2.96
C LEU A 162 11.28 2.78 2.06
N LEU A 163 11.47 2.65 0.75
CA LEU A 163 10.39 2.43 -0.22
C LEU A 163 9.67 1.10 0.01
N SER A 164 10.37 0.02 0.38
CA SER A 164 9.74 -1.24 0.78
C SER A 164 8.85 -1.08 2.01
N ILE A 165 9.31 -0.30 3.00
CA ILE A 165 8.51 0.02 4.20
C ILE A 165 7.30 0.87 3.83
N CYS A 166 7.50 1.91 3.03
CA CYS A 166 6.44 2.82 2.59
C CYS A 166 5.37 2.09 1.77
N ALA A 167 5.75 1.28 0.77
CA ALA A 167 4.79 0.58 -0.10
C ALA A 167 3.84 -0.31 0.72
N PHE A 168 4.38 -1.14 1.62
CA PHE A 168 3.53 -1.98 2.47
C PHE A 168 2.74 -1.18 3.51
N SER A 169 3.32 -0.11 4.06
CA SER A 169 2.59 0.79 4.98
C SER A 169 1.41 1.48 4.30
N LEU A 170 1.55 1.85 3.02
CA LEU A 170 0.46 2.40 2.21
C LEU A 170 -0.63 1.36 1.92
N CYS A 171 -0.28 0.08 1.76
CA CYS A 171 -1.26 -1.00 1.69
C CYS A 171 -2.05 -1.17 3.00
N LEU A 172 -1.38 -1.06 4.17
CA LEU A 172 -2.04 -1.06 5.47
C LEU A 172 -2.94 0.17 5.65
N LEU A 173 -2.46 1.34 5.23
CA LEU A 173 -3.26 2.56 5.21
C LEU A 173 -4.51 2.39 4.34
N GLY A 174 -4.36 1.87 3.12
CA GLY A 174 -5.51 1.59 2.25
C GLY A 174 -6.51 0.63 2.88
N THR A 175 -6.02 -0.40 3.57
CA THR A 175 -6.87 -1.33 4.33
C THR A 175 -7.64 -0.61 5.45
N PHE A 176 -6.97 0.28 6.19
CA PHE A 176 -7.60 1.13 7.21
C PHE A 176 -8.66 2.05 6.60
N LEU A 177 -8.35 2.75 5.51
CA LEU A 177 -9.27 3.70 4.87
C LEU A 177 -10.56 3.03 4.39
N VAL A 178 -10.45 1.85 3.77
CA VAL A 178 -11.61 1.10 3.22
C VAL A 178 -12.46 0.47 4.33
N ARG A 179 -11.88 0.08 5.47
CA ARG A 179 -12.57 -0.71 6.51
C ARG A 179 -12.99 0.07 7.75
N SER A 180 -12.42 1.23 8.01
CA SER A 180 -12.68 1.99 9.23
C SER A 180 -13.98 2.81 9.19
N GLY A 181 -14.52 3.08 8.00
CA GLY A 181 -15.69 3.96 7.83
C GLY A 181 -15.39 5.43 8.12
N VAL A 182 -14.12 5.83 8.26
CA VAL A 182 -13.73 7.21 8.55
C VAL A 182 -13.86 8.14 7.34
N LEU A 183 -13.76 7.58 6.13
CA LEU A 183 -13.99 8.27 4.86
C LEU A 183 -15.33 7.82 4.26
N VAL A 184 -16.01 8.77 3.63
CA VAL A 184 -17.17 8.48 2.78
C VAL A 184 -16.63 8.08 1.42
N SER A 185 -16.95 6.87 0.97
CA SER A 185 -16.61 6.37 -0.35
C SER A 185 -17.67 5.37 -0.79
N VAL A 186 -17.96 5.34 -2.09
CA VAL A 186 -18.88 4.35 -2.68
C VAL A 186 -18.29 2.93 -2.68
N HIS A 187 -16.97 2.81 -2.55
CA HIS A 187 -16.24 1.55 -2.57
C HIS A 187 -15.99 1.00 -1.15
N ALA A 188 -16.44 1.71 -0.12
CA ALA A 188 -16.29 1.29 1.26
C ALA A 188 -17.42 0.33 1.66
N PHE A 189 -17.07 -0.93 1.93
CA PHE A 189 -18.01 -1.97 2.37
C PHE A 189 -17.62 -2.54 3.74
N ALA A 190 -18.63 -2.97 4.51
CA ALA A 190 -18.47 -3.61 5.81
C ALA A 190 -17.62 -2.78 6.80
N SER A 191 -17.85 -1.46 6.81
CA SER A 191 -17.22 -0.51 7.72
C SER A 191 -17.68 -0.74 9.16
N ASP A 192 -16.71 -0.82 10.07
CA ASP A 192 -16.96 -1.03 11.49
C ASP A 192 -15.86 -0.28 12.30
N PRO A 193 -16.22 0.61 13.24
CA PRO A 193 -15.24 1.36 14.03
C PRO A 193 -14.25 0.47 14.79
N ALA A 194 -14.68 -0.68 15.33
CA ALA A 194 -13.80 -1.59 16.05
C ALA A 194 -12.77 -2.23 15.11
N ARG A 195 -13.17 -2.59 13.89
CA ARG A 195 -12.23 -3.06 12.85
C ARG A 195 -11.25 -1.97 12.46
N GLY A 196 -11.75 -0.75 12.26
CA GLY A 196 -10.93 0.43 11.97
C GLY A 196 -9.87 0.67 13.04
N MET A 197 -10.24 0.63 14.32
CA MET A 197 -9.32 0.83 15.44
C MET A 197 -8.28 -0.28 15.54
N PHE A 198 -8.65 -1.55 15.33
CA PHE A 198 -7.69 -2.64 15.29
C PHE A 198 -6.66 -2.44 14.17
N ILE A 199 -7.12 -2.16 12.95
CA ILE A 199 -6.23 -1.97 11.79
C ILE A 199 -5.35 -0.74 12.00
N LEU A 200 -5.87 0.34 12.58
CA LEU A 200 -5.09 1.53 12.94
C LEU A 200 -3.97 1.20 13.92
N ALA A 201 -4.28 0.49 15.01
CA ALA A 201 -3.28 0.07 16.00
C ALA A 201 -2.22 -0.86 15.38
N PHE A 202 -2.67 -1.80 14.55
CA PHE A 202 -1.77 -2.71 13.82
C PHE A 202 -0.87 -1.94 12.85
N MET A 203 -1.42 -0.99 12.09
CA MET A 203 -0.66 -0.13 11.20
C MET A 203 0.37 0.72 11.96
N VAL A 204 -0.02 1.36 13.07
CA VAL A 204 0.91 2.14 13.91
C VAL A 204 2.05 1.26 14.42
N LEU A 205 1.75 0.03 14.85
CA LEU A 205 2.78 -0.92 15.32
C LEU A 205 3.72 -1.34 14.19
N VAL A 206 3.18 -1.75 13.04
CA VAL A 206 3.98 -2.26 11.91
C VAL A 206 4.77 -1.15 11.23
N THR A 207 4.09 -0.05 10.85
CA THR A 207 4.72 1.10 10.20
C THR A 207 5.62 1.87 11.17
N GLY A 208 5.14 2.18 12.37
CA GLY A 208 5.95 2.87 13.38
C GLY A 208 7.17 2.05 13.82
N GLY A 209 6.99 0.75 14.07
CA GLY A 209 8.09 -0.15 14.44
C GLY A 209 9.13 -0.32 13.34
N SER A 210 8.69 -0.43 12.08
CA SER A 210 9.61 -0.55 10.93
C SER A 210 10.36 0.76 10.62
N LEU A 211 9.68 1.90 10.69
CA LEU A 211 10.32 3.22 10.52
C LEU A 211 11.29 3.52 11.67
N LEU A 212 10.95 3.17 12.91
CA LEU A 212 11.86 3.28 14.05
C LEU A 212 13.09 2.39 13.86
N LEU A 213 12.89 1.14 13.44
CA LEU A 213 14.00 0.23 13.13
C LEU A 213 14.89 0.80 12.02
N PHE A 214 14.30 1.38 10.98
CA PHE A 214 15.02 2.05 9.90
C PHE A 214 15.81 3.26 10.41
N ALA A 215 15.21 4.11 11.26
CA ALA A 215 15.90 5.26 11.84
C ALA A 215 17.12 4.83 12.69
N VAL A 216 16.99 3.77 13.48
CA VAL A 216 18.06 3.27 14.36
C VAL A 216 19.13 2.51 13.58
N ARG A 217 18.77 1.68 12.59
CA ARG A 217 19.70 0.76 11.92
C ARG A 217 20.02 1.07 10.46
N GLY A 218 19.32 2.00 9.83
CA GLY A 218 19.47 2.33 8.41
C GLY A 218 20.89 2.78 8.05
N HIS A 219 21.61 3.42 8.98
CA HIS A 219 23.00 3.84 8.79
C HIS A 219 23.95 2.66 8.49
N ARG A 220 23.67 1.46 9.01
CA ARG A 220 24.51 0.26 8.79
C ARG A 220 24.46 -0.26 7.37
N VAL A 221 23.43 0.13 6.62
CA VAL A 221 23.11 -0.41 5.29
C VAL A 221 23.30 0.66 4.21
N ARG A 222 23.90 1.80 4.55
CA ARG A 222 24.08 2.93 3.64
C ARG A 222 25.16 2.62 2.59
N SER A 223 24.83 2.82 1.32
CA SER A 223 25.82 2.81 0.23
C SER A 223 26.51 4.16 0.10
N ARG A 224 27.79 4.20 -0.28
CA ARG A 224 28.43 5.44 -0.76
C ARG A 224 27.76 5.84 -2.07
N VAL A 225 27.35 7.10 -2.18
CA VAL A 225 26.74 7.66 -3.39
C VAL A 225 27.80 8.54 -4.05
N ASN A 226 28.32 8.09 -5.20
CA ASN A 226 29.27 8.85 -6.02
C ASN A 226 28.64 9.17 -7.38
N ASN A 227 27.41 9.70 -7.37
CA ASN A 227 26.72 10.04 -8.61
C ASN A 227 27.10 11.47 -9.02
N THR A 228 27.49 11.66 -10.28
CA THR A 228 27.60 12.98 -10.88
C THR A 228 26.20 13.59 -11.05
N LEU A 229 26.10 14.93 -11.09
CA LEU A 229 24.80 15.62 -11.23
C LEU A 229 24.01 15.14 -12.45
N TRP A 230 24.70 14.90 -13.57
CA TRP A 230 24.13 14.29 -14.77
C TRP A 230 24.63 12.86 -14.93
N SER A 231 23.80 11.89 -14.53
CA SER A 231 24.04 10.45 -14.73
C SER A 231 22.70 9.69 -14.82
N ARG A 232 22.74 8.44 -15.29
CA ARG A 232 21.56 7.56 -15.32
C ARG A 232 20.99 7.34 -13.92
N GLU A 233 21.86 7.20 -12.91
CA GLU A 233 21.49 7.06 -11.51
C GLU A 233 20.84 8.33 -10.97
N SER A 234 21.33 9.51 -11.32
CA SER A 234 20.72 10.79 -10.93
C SER A 234 19.33 10.98 -11.55
N LEU A 235 19.13 10.56 -12.81
CA LEU A 235 17.81 10.54 -13.44
C LEU A 235 16.84 9.54 -12.75
N LEU A 236 17.33 8.35 -12.39
CA LEU A 236 16.53 7.36 -11.64
C LEU A 236 16.17 7.85 -10.23
N LEU A 237 17.07 8.58 -9.57
CA LEU A 237 16.77 9.23 -8.30
C LEU A 237 15.71 10.32 -8.47
N GLY A 238 15.86 11.19 -9.47
CA GLY A 238 14.89 12.22 -9.79
C GLY A 238 13.50 11.65 -10.08
N ASN A 239 13.42 10.57 -10.86
CA ASN A 239 12.18 9.85 -11.11
C ASN A 239 11.54 9.30 -9.81
N ASN A 240 12.35 8.71 -8.92
CA ASN A 240 11.84 8.25 -7.63
C ASN A 240 11.33 9.40 -6.76
N VAL A 241 12.01 10.55 -6.76
CA VAL A 241 11.54 11.74 -6.03
C VAL A 241 10.22 12.23 -6.60
N LEU A 242 10.08 12.30 -7.94
CA LEU A 242 8.84 12.69 -8.60
C LEU A 242 7.69 11.74 -8.25
N LEU A 243 7.90 10.43 -8.32
CA LEU A 243 6.90 9.43 -7.96
C LEU A 243 6.47 9.53 -6.49
N MET A 244 7.41 9.80 -5.59
CA MET A 244 7.11 10.00 -4.17
C MET A 244 6.39 11.33 -3.92
N ALA A 245 6.72 12.39 -4.67
CA ALA A 245 5.99 13.65 -4.61
C ALA A 245 4.53 13.48 -5.09
N ALA A 246 4.32 12.77 -6.21
CA ALA A 246 2.98 12.41 -6.69
C ALA A 246 2.21 11.60 -5.64
N MET A 247 2.86 10.60 -5.02
CA MET A 247 2.25 9.81 -3.95
C MET A 247 1.86 10.69 -2.75
N LEU A 248 2.72 11.63 -2.35
CA LEU A 248 2.42 12.56 -1.26
C LEU A 248 1.24 13.48 -1.59
N VAL A 249 1.11 13.97 -2.83
CA VAL A 249 -0.07 14.73 -3.25
C VAL A 249 -1.35 13.90 -3.08
N VAL A 250 -1.33 12.64 -3.52
CA VAL A 250 -2.48 11.73 -3.38
C VAL A 250 -2.79 11.47 -1.90
N LEU A 251 -1.76 11.20 -1.09
CA LEU A 251 -1.88 10.96 0.34
C LEU A 251 -2.49 12.18 1.06
N LEU A 252 -1.94 13.37 0.82
CA LEU A 252 -2.41 14.60 1.44
C LEU A 252 -3.84 14.92 1.01
N GLY A 253 -4.14 14.87 -0.30
CA GLY A 253 -5.50 15.12 -0.78
C GLY A 253 -6.52 14.14 -0.21
N THR A 254 -6.15 12.87 -0.05
CA THR A 254 -7.02 11.83 0.51
C THR A 254 -7.23 11.97 2.02
N LEU A 255 -6.18 12.34 2.78
CA LEU A 255 -6.25 12.43 4.24
C LEU A 255 -6.71 13.80 4.75
N LEU A 256 -6.60 14.87 3.97
CA LEU A 256 -6.94 16.23 4.41
C LEU A 256 -8.40 16.37 4.88
N PRO A 257 -9.42 15.83 4.16
CA PRO A 257 -10.79 15.84 4.66
C PRO A 257 -10.96 15.15 6.02
N LEU A 258 -10.25 14.04 6.23
CA LEU A 258 -10.27 13.30 7.49
C LEU A 258 -9.68 14.14 8.62
N VAL A 259 -8.51 14.73 8.42
CA VAL A 259 -7.83 15.56 9.42
C VAL A 259 -8.71 16.76 9.80
N HIS A 260 -9.28 17.46 8.82
CA HIS A 260 -10.13 18.62 9.05
C HIS A 260 -11.36 18.29 9.91
N LYS A 261 -11.99 17.14 9.62
CA LYS A 261 -13.13 16.63 10.39
C LYS A 261 -12.73 16.28 11.83
N GLN A 262 -11.59 15.61 12.04
CA GLN A 262 -11.13 15.20 13.37
C GLN A 262 -10.66 16.38 14.24
N LEU A 263 -10.16 17.47 13.62
CA LEU A 263 -9.81 18.71 14.31
C LEU A 263 -11.02 19.60 14.64
N GLY A 264 -12.25 19.19 14.26
CA GLY A 264 -13.45 19.99 14.48
C GLY A 264 -13.55 21.24 13.59
N LEU A 265 -12.76 21.31 12.52
CA LEU A 265 -12.75 22.44 11.59
C LEU A 265 -13.92 22.38 10.57
N GLY A 266 -14.67 21.28 10.55
CA GLY A 266 -15.80 21.02 9.65
C GLY A 266 -15.49 19.98 8.58
N SER A 267 -16.43 19.75 7.68
CA SER A 267 -16.27 18.80 6.56
C SER A 267 -15.86 19.56 5.31
N ILE A 268 -14.76 19.14 4.70
CA ILE A 268 -14.31 19.60 3.38
C ILE A 268 -14.35 18.43 2.40
N SER A 269 -14.42 18.73 1.11
CA SER A 269 -14.30 17.74 0.04
C SER A 269 -13.10 18.09 -0.83
N VAL A 270 -12.24 17.10 -1.08
CA VAL A 270 -11.13 17.20 -2.02
C VAL A 270 -11.43 16.24 -3.15
N GLY A 271 -11.80 16.78 -4.31
CA GLY A 271 -12.17 16.00 -5.49
C GLY A 271 -11.20 16.20 -6.64
N GLU A 272 -11.58 15.66 -7.80
CA GLU A 272 -10.81 15.66 -9.04
C GLU A 272 -10.08 16.99 -9.37
N PRO A 273 -10.69 18.19 -9.26
CA PRO A 273 -10.01 19.44 -9.63
C PRO A 273 -8.70 19.69 -8.87
N PHE A 274 -8.63 19.31 -7.59
CA PHE A 274 -7.42 19.44 -6.79
C PHE A 274 -6.31 18.53 -7.35
N PHE A 275 -6.62 17.24 -7.52
CA PHE A 275 -5.64 16.27 -7.98
C PHE A 275 -5.17 16.57 -9.40
N ASN A 276 -6.08 16.88 -10.33
CA ASN A 276 -5.71 17.21 -11.71
C ASN A 276 -4.81 18.46 -11.77
N THR A 277 -5.09 19.48 -10.96
CA THR A 277 -4.25 20.69 -10.89
C THR A 277 -2.86 20.34 -10.36
N MET A 278 -2.76 19.63 -9.23
CA MET A 278 -1.48 19.25 -8.64
C MET A 278 -0.65 18.35 -9.55
N PHE A 279 -1.26 17.39 -10.23
CA PHE A 279 -0.58 16.52 -11.19
C PHE A 279 -0.13 17.30 -12.43
N THR A 280 -0.88 18.31 -12.88
CA THR A 280 -0.42 19.20 -13.96
C THR A 280 0.87 19.91 -13.57
N TRP A 281 0.96 20.47 -12.36
CA TRP A 281 2.18 21.11 -11.85
C TRP A 281 3.35 20.15 -11.62
N LEU A 282 3.08 18.88 -11.31
CA LEU A 282 4.14 17.88 -11.13
C LEU A 282 4.76 17.45 -12.47
N MET A 283 4.01 17.54 -13.57
CA MET A 283 4.41 17.00 -14.87
C MET A 283 5.01 18.04 -15.82
N VAL A 284 4.85 19.33 -15.52
CA VAL A 284 5.35 20.49 -16.29
C VAL A 284 6.55 21.10 -15.60
#